data_AF-A0A9W8N4M6-F1
#
_entry.id   AF-A0A9W8N4M6-F1
#
_cell.length_a   1.000
_cell.length_b   1.000
_cell.length_c   1.000
_cell.angle_alpha   90.00
_cell.angle_beta   90.00
_cell.angle_gamma   90.00
#
_symmetry.space_group_name_H-M   'P 1'
#
loop_
_entity.id
_entity.type
_entity.pdbx_description
1 polymer ?
#
loop_
_entity_poly.entity_id
_entity_poly.type
_entity_poly.pdbx_seq_one_letter_code
_entity_poly.pdbx_strand_id
1 'polypeptide(L)'
;MAELQLQSQPPVDAAAPVKLIVGGMTLFLDADGLKILEGRDSHDRRKSRFCGIQILPGTFSTTIPYYNILWASADSEKLVIEWAEEKSEGKLRHATLNYAPIRDSAAETETFVASLRDRAYGQVPRNRRAMVLINPHAGPGGAARIWENDVRPIFEAARMTLDTSTPMMLW
;
A
#
# COMPACT_ATOMS: atom_id res chain seq x y z
N MET A 1 24.10 37.98 -14.31
CA MET A 1 24.00 37.29 -13.01
C MET A 1 22.53 37.05 -12.75
N ALA A 2 22.08 35.81 -12.90
CA ALA A 2 20.66 35.43 -12.81
C ALA A 2 20.42 34.82 -11.44
N GLU A 3 19.59 35.50 -10.65
CA GLU A 3 19.18 35.12 -9.30
C GLU A 3 18.15 33.99 -9.41
N LEU A 4 18.54 32.77 -9.05
CA LEU A 4 17.64 31.63 -8.98
C LEU A 4 16.77 31.79 -7.72
N GLN A 5 15.54 32.26 -7.92
CA GLN A 5 14.54 32.28 -6.87
C GLN A 5 14.22 30.84 -6.44
N LEU A 6 14.65 30.49 -5.24
CA LEU A 6 14.24 29.31 -4.51
C LEU A 6 12.75 29.47 -4.17
N GLN A 7 11.88 28.82 -4.95
CA GLN A 7 10.46 28.74 -4.62
C GLN A 7 10.31 28.01 -3.28
N SER A 8 10.00 28.77 -2.24
CA SER A 8 9.64 28.26 -0.92
C SER A 8 8.34 27.47 -1.05
N GLN A 9 8.43 26.15 -0.86
CA GLN A 9 7.28 25.28 -0.68
C GLN A 9 6.48 25.78 0.54
N PRO A 10 5.14 25.84 0.48
CA PRO A 10 4.35 26.21 1.65
C PRO A 10 4.60 25.20 2.79
N PRO A 11 4.43 25.61 4.05
CA PRO A 11 4.59 24.71 5.18
C PRO A 11 3.67 23.51 4.95
N VAL A 12 4.16 22.31 5.25
CA VAL A 12 3.35 21.09 5.31
C VAL A 12 2.46 21.23 6.55
N ASP A 13 1.47 22.12 6.45
CA ASP A 13 0.45 22.30 7.47
C ASP A 13 -0.21 20.94 7.63
N ALA A 14 -0.19 20.46 8.87
CA ALA A 14 -0.76 19.21 9.31
C ALA A 14 -2.16 19.04 8.74
N ALA A 15 -2.24 18.32 7.61
CA ALA A 15 -3.51 18.07 6.95
C ALA A 15 -4.43 17.42 7.98
N ALA A 16 -5.58 18.04 8.22
CA ALA A 16 -6.52 17.63 9.27
C ALA A 16 -6.69 16.10 9.24
N PRO A 17 -6.74 15.42 10.40
CA PRO A 17 -6.89 13.97 10.44
C PRO A 17 -8.19 13.59 9.74
N VAL A 18 -8.06 13.01 8.55
CA VAL A 18 -9.21 12.55 7.76
C VAL A 18 -9.54 11.14 8.23
N LYS A 19 -10.79 10.96 8.66
CA LYS A 19 -11.33 9.69 9.15
C LYS A 19 -12.34 9.16 8.15
N LEU A 20 -12.27 7.87 7.86
CA LEU A 20 -13.28 7.17 7.09
C LEU A 20 -13.72 5.91 7.84
N ILE A 21 -15.03 5.67 7.95
CA ILE A 21 -15.58 4.46 8.56
C ILE A 21 -16.18 3.62 7.45
N VAL A 22 -15.66 2.40 7.25
CA VAL A 22 -16.13 1.48 6.21
C VAL A 22 -16.16 0.07 6.76
N GLY A 23 -17.30 -0.61 6.63
CA GLY A 23 -17.41 -2.05 6.92
C GLY A 23 -16.96 -2.44 8.34
N GLY A 24 -17.30 -1.64 9.35
CA GLY A 24 -16.89 -1.87 10.75
C GLY A 24 -15.45 -1.43 11.07
N MET A 25 -14.64 -1.11 10.07
CA MET A 25 -13.30 -0.57 10.27
C MET A 25 -13.32 0.95 10.25
N THR A 26 -12.31 1.52 10.88
CA THR A 26 -12.02 2.94 10.83
C THR A 26 -10.62 3.18 10.29
N LEU A 27 -10.53 3.94 9.21
CA LEU A 27 -9.31 4.37 8.57
C LEU A 27 -8.99 5.81 8.99
N PHE A 28 -7.73 6.07 9.32
CA PHE A 28 -7.26 7.41 9.69
C PHE A 28 -5.99 7.77 8.92
N LEU A 29 -5.95 8.99 8.38
CA LEU A 29 -4.72 9.57 7.84
C LEU A 29 -4.00 10.34 8.95
N ASP A 30 -2.95 9.73 9.50
CA ASP A 30 -2.11 10.34 10.54
C ASP A 30 -0.92 11.10 9.91
N ALA A 31 0.01 11.59 10.73
CA ALA A 31 1.24 12.23 10.26
C ALA A 31 2.17 11.22 9.53
N ASP A 32 2.30 10.01 10.07
CA ASP A 32 3.31 9.04 9.62
C ASP A 32 2.76 7.95 8.69
N GLY A 33 1.43 7.83 8.56
CA GLY A 33 0.84 6.79 7.74
C GLY A 33 -0.68 6.64 7.83
N LEU A 34 -1.19 5.62 7.14
CA LEU A 34 -2.56 5.16 7.18
C LEU A 34 -2.74 4.21 8.38
N LYS A 35 -3.56 4.60 9.36
CA LYS A 35 -3.94 3.73 10.47
C LYS A 35 -5.25 3.02 10.16
N ILE A 36 -5.25 1.71 10.33
CA ILE A 36 -6.44 0.86 10.20
C ILE A 36 -6.80 0.37 11.60
N LEU A 37 -7.99 0.72 12.06
CA LEU A 37 -8.60 0.20 13.29
C LEU A 37 -9.78 -0.68 12.90
N GLU A 38 -9.67 -1.99 13.10
CA GLU A 38 -10.80 -2.89 12.86
C GLU A 38 -11.74 -2.89 14.06
N GLY A 39 -12.96 -2.35 13.88
CA GLY A 39 -14.09 -2.62 14.75
C GLY A 39 -14.73 -3.94 14.32
N ARG A 40 -14.95 -4.85 15.28
CA ARG A 40 -15.32 -6.22 14.98
C ARG A 40 -16.78 -6.31 14.51
N ASP A 41 -16.98 -6.39 13.21
CA ASP A 41 -18.14 -7.07 12.61
C ASP A 41 -17.69 -8.30 11.81
N SER A 42 -17.69 -9.43 12.52
CA SER A 42 -18.31 -10.68 12.07
C SER A 42 -18.06 -11.17 10.63
N HIS A 43 -16.85 -11.60 10.27
CA HIS A 43 -16.70 -12.83 9.46
C HIS A 43 -15.26 -13.36 9.54
N ASP A 44 -15.16 -14.65 9.80
CA ASP A 44 -13.95 -15.48 9.71
C ASP A 44 -12.85 -15.31 10.78
N ARG A 45 -13.00 -16.05 11.89
CA ARG A 45 -11.85 -16.74 12.47
C ARG A 45 -12.24 -18.14 12.90
N ARG A 46 -11.73 -19.13 12.18
CA ARG A 46 -11.40 -20.46 12.75
C ARG A 46 -10.74 -20.23 14.12
N LYS A 47 -11.36 -20.76 15.18
CA LYS A 47 -10.77 -20.85 16.52
C LYS A 47 -9.48 -21.69 16.42
N SER A 48 -8.33 -21.04 16.28
CA SER A 48 -7.05 -21.68 16.51
C SER A 48 -6.89 -21.89 18.02
N ARG A 49 -7.06 -23.15 18.45
CA ARG A 49 -6.72 -23.59 19.81
C ARG A 49 -5.25 -24.00 19.79
N PHE A 50 -4.37 -23.21 20.39
CA PHE A 50 -3.06 -23.68 20.83
C PHE A 50 -3.05 -23.67 22.35
N CYS A 51 -2.90 -24.86 22.96
CA CYS A 51 -2.67 -25.08 24.39
C CYS A 51 -3.59 -24.30 25.36
N GLY A 52 -4.90 -24.58 25.39
CA GLY A 52 -5.77 -24.33 26.56
C GLY A 52 -5.99 -22.87 27.05
N ILE A 53 -5.33 -21.88 26.46
CA ILE A 53 -5.43 -20.48 26.87
C ILE A 53 -6.41 -19.75 25.94
N GLN A 54 -7.46 -19.18 26.52
CA GLN A 54 -8.36 -18.28 25.81
C GLN A 54 -7.69 -16.91 25.71
N ILE A 55 -7.15 -16.57 24.54
CA ILE A 55 -6.63 -15.22 24.28
C ILE A 55 -7.83 -14.28 24.18
N LEU A 56 -7.92 -13.31 25.09
CA LEU A 56 -8.93 -12.26 25.08
C LEU A 56 -8.88 -11.49 23.74
N PRO A 57 -10.03 -11.08 23.19
CA PRO A 57 -10.07 -10.43 21.89
C PRO A 57 -9.51 -9.00 21.96
N GLY A 58 -8.30 -8.82 21.42
CA GLY A 58 -7.72 -7.49 21.21
C GLY A 58 -8.30 -6.80 19.97
N THR A 59 -8.42 -5.48 20.04
CA THR A 59 -8.54 -4.60 18.87
C THR A 59 -7.22 -4.64 18.10
N PHE A 60 -7.26 -4.90 16.81
CA PHE A 60 -6.06 -4.86 15.96
C PHE A 60 -5.97 -3.47 15.34
N SER A 61 -4.85 -2.79 15.63
CA SER A 61 -4.49 -1.53 15.01
C SER A 61 -3.20 -1.72 14.23
N THR A 62 -3.23 -1.46 12.92
CA THR A 62 -2.05 -1.50 12.06
C THR A 62 -1.80 -0.13 11.48
N THR A 63 -0.54 0.31 11.48
CA THR A 63 -0.13 1.55 10.80
C THR A 63 0.68 1.19 9.57
N ILE A 64 0.24 1.66 8.40
CA ILE A 64 0.92 1.48 7.13
C ILE A 64 1.63 2.80 6.79
N PRO A 65 2.97 2.81 6.72
CA PRO A 65 3.70 4.00 6.33
C PRO A 65 3.32 4.47 4.92
N TYR A 66 3.29 5.78 4.70
CA TYR A 66 2.89 6.35 3.41
C TYR A 66 3.74 5.87 2.22
N TYR A 67 5.03 5.65 2.44
CA TYR A 67 5.95 5.14 1.42
C TYR A 67 5.68 3.68 1.01
N ASN A 68 4.90 2.93 1.80
CA ASN A 68 4.50 1.56 1.48
C ASN A 68 3.17 1.49 0.71
N ILE A 69 2.45 2.60 0.53
CA ILE A 69 1.21 2.61 -0.25
C ILE A 69 1.55 2.46 -1.73
N LEU A 70 1.03 1.40 -2.35
CA LEU A 70 1.27 1.06 -3.75
C LEU A 70 0.15 1.59 -4.64
N TRP A 71 -1.08 1.57 -4.15
CA TRP A 71 -2.21 2.14 -4.85
C TRP A 71 -3.38 2.43 -3.91
N ALA A 72 -4.20 3.42 -4.26
CA ALA A 72 -5.51 3.61 -3.66
C ALA A 72 -6.51 4.11 -4.71
N SER A 73 -7.72 3.55 -4.73
CA SER A 73 -8.84 4.01 -5.55
C SER A 73 -10.15 3.77 -4.83
N ALA A 74 -11.09 4.69 -5.00
CA ALA A 74 -12.49 4.49 -4.64
C ALA A 74 -13.33 4.71 -5.89
N ASP A 75 -14.36 3.90 -6.04
CA ASP A 75 -15.46 4.10 -6.96
C ASP A 75 -16.79 3.87 -6.20
N SER A 76 -17.93 3.94 -6.90
CA SER A 76 -19.24 3.75 -6.29
C SER A 76 -19.49 2.34 -5.74
N GLU A 77 -18.67 1.36 -6.11
CA GLU A 77 -18.85 -0.06 -5.78
C GLU A 77 -17.76 -0.62 -4.86
N LYS A 78 -16.54 -0.06 -4.89
CA LYS A 78 -15.40 -0.52 -4.11
C LYS A 78 -14.40 0.58 -3.75
N LEU A 79 -13.91 0.48 -2.53
CA LEU A 79 -12.68 1.07 -2.02
C LEU A 79 -11.59 0.01 -2.09
N VAL A 80 -10.50 0.33 -2.78
CA VAL A 80 -9.32 -0.52 -2.91
C VAL A 80 -8.11 0.24 -2.42
N ILE A 81 -7.38 -0.32 -1.46
CA ILE A 81 -6.08 0.17 -0.99
C ILE A 81 -5.10 -0.99 -1.06
N GLU A 82 -3.97 -0.79 -1.73
CA GLU A 82 -2.91 -1.78 -1.91
C GLU A 82 -1.60 -1.23 -1.31
N TRP A 83 -0.87 -2.07 -0.57
CA TRP A 83 0.38 -1.67 0.07
C TRP A 83 1.41 -2.80 0.08
N ALA A 84 2.66 -2.42 0.32
CA ALA A 84 3.73 -3.33 0.63
C ALA A 84 3.75 -3.61 2.14
N GLU A 85 3.50 -4.86 2.51
CA GLU A 85 3.56 -5.35 3.89
C GLU A 85 4.90 -6.03 4.15
N GLU A 86 5.57 -5.65 5.23
CA GLU A 86 6.78 -6.33 5.69
C GLU A 86 6.40 -7.60 6.46
N LYS A 87 6.70 -8.78 5.89
CA LYS A 87 6.44 -10.07 6.53
C LYS A 87 7.57 -10.49 7.48
N SER A 88 8.79 -10.10 7.13
CA SER A 88 10.02 -10.26 7.91
C SER A 88 11.04 -9.24 7.40
N GLU A 89 12.11 -9.02 8.15
CA GLU A 89 13.17 -8.07 7.79
C GLU A 89 13.60 -8.24 6.31
N GLY A 90 13.42 -7.16 5.54
CA GLY A 90 13.79 -7.10 4.12
C GLY A 90 12.94 -7.93 3.16
N LYS A 91 11.80 -8.50 3.61
CA LYS A 91 10.85 -9.23 2.75
C LYS A 91 9.49 -8.54 2.74
N LEU A 92 9.25 -7.80 1.68
CA LEU A 92 7.97 -7.18 1.38
C LEU A 92 7.06 -8.14 0.62
N ARG A 93 5.75 -8.00 0.83
CA ARG A 93 4.70 -8.67 0.06
C ARG A 93 3.59 -7.68 -0.27
N HIS A 94 2.92 -7.92 -1.39
CA HIS A 94 1.71 -7.19 -1.72
C HIS A 94 0.57 -7.60 -0.78
N ALA A 95 -0.12 -6.60 -0.23
CA ALA A 95 -1.35 -6.75 0.54
C ALA A 95 -2.43 -5.79 0.00
N THR A 96 -3.68 -6.19 0.15
CA THR A 96 -4.84 -5.47 -0.42
C THR A 96 -5.97 -5.39 0.60
N LEU A 97 -6.64 -4.25 0.63
CA LEU A 97 -7.87 -3.98 1.35
C LEU A 97 -8.92 -3.62 0.31
N ASN A 98 -9.99 -4.41 0.26
CA ASN A 98 -11.08 -4.24 -0.69
C ASN A 98 -12.41 -4.26 0.06
N TYR A 99 -13.14 -3.15 -0.01
CA TYR A 99 -14.43 -2.98 0.67
C TYR A 99 -15.44 -2.34 -0.25
N ALA A 100 -16.70 -2.76 -0.20
CA ALA A 100 -17.78 -2.01 -0.83
C ALA A 100 -18.10 -0.77 0.02
N PRO A 101 -17.93 0.46 -0.51
CA PRO A 101 -18.30 1.66 0.22
C PRO A 101 -19.82 1.68 0.41
N ILE A 102 -20.24 2.24 1.54
CA ILE A 102 -21.65 2.50 1.79
C ILE A 102 -22.06 3.57 0.78
N ARG A 103 -23.14 3.32 0.01
CA ARG A 103 -23.58 4.19 -1.09
C ARG A 103 -23.68 5.68 -0.71
N ASP A 104 -24.06 5.97 0.52
CA ASP A 104 -24.22 7.33 1.03
C ASP A 104 -22.88 8.04 1.36
N SER A 105 -21.77 7.30 1.36
CA SER A 105 -20.41 7.79 1.71
C SER A 105 -19.44 7.81 0.54
N ALA A 106 -19.91 7.63 -0.70
CA ALA A 106 -19.04 7.54 -1.88
C ALA A 106 -18.15 8.78 -2.06
N ALA A 107 -18.72 9.98 -1.93
CA ALA A 107 -17.98 11.24 -2.05
C ALA A 107 -16.93 11.42 -0.94
N GLU A 108 -17.25 11.02 0.30
CA GLU A 108 -16.31 11.04 1.42
C GLU A 108 -15.16 10.04 1.21
N THR A 109 -15.49 8.85 0.69
CA THR A 109 -14.53 7.80 0.37
C THR A 109 -13.57 8.25 -0.73
N GLU A 110 -14.08 8.88 -1.79
CA GLU A 110 -13.25 9.44 -2.88
C GLU A 110 -12.33 10.55 -2.37
N THR A 111 -12.85 11.46 -1.55
CA THR A 111 -12.07 12.55 -0.93
C THR A 111 -10.98 12.01 0.00
N PHE A 112 -11.29 10.97 0.78
CA PHE A 112 -10.34 10.27 1.64
C PHE A 112 -9.23 9.63 0.82
N VAL A 113 -9.58 8.91 -0.26
CA VAL A 113 -8.60 8.27 -1.15
C VAL A 113 -7.71 9.30 -1.85
N ALA A 114 -8.28 10.42 -2.31
CA ALA A 114 -7.49 11.51 -2.89
C ALA A 114 -6.46 12.02 -1.88
N SER A 115 -6.89 12.29 -0.65
CA SER A 115 -6.02 12.74 0.45
C SER A 115 -4.94 11.71 0.79
N LEU A 116 -5.28 10.40 0.82
CA LEU A 116 -4.32 9.33 1.04
C LEU A 116 -3.24 9.30 -0.04
N ARG A 117 -3.63 9.41 -1.32
CA ARG A 117 -2.67 9.40 -2.44
C ARG A 117 -1.79 10.64 -2.44
N ASP A 118 -2.32 11.79 -2.03
CA ASP A 118 -1.54 13.03 -1.98
C ASP A 118 -0.51 12.98 -0.85
N ARG A 119 -0.81 12.35 0.28
CA ARG A 119 0.18 12.09 1.34
C ARG A 119 1.20 11.00 0.95
N ALA A 120 0.74 9.95 0.26
CA ALA A 120 1.59 8.82 -0.15
C ALA A 120 2.63 9.20 -1.22
N TYR A 121 2.20 9.93 -2.25
CA TYR A 121 3.05 10.27 -3.40
C TYR A 121 3.54 11.71 -3.37
N GLY A 122 2.87 12.62 -2.67
CA GLY A 122 3.15 14.05 -2.76
C GLY A 122 3.11 14.51 -4.21
N GLN A 123 4.22 15.08 -4.68
CA GLN A 123 4.41 15.58 -6.05
C GLN A 123 4.99 14.53 -7.01
N VAL A 124 5.20 13.29 -6.56
CA VAL A 124 5.80 12.24 -7.38
C VAL A 124 4.79 11.69 -8.40
N PRO A 125 5.17 11.57 -9.69
CA PRO A 125 4.35 10.88 -10.68
C PRO A 125 4.04 9.44 -10.26
N ARG A 126 2.76 9.07 -10.39
CA ARG A 126 2.22 7.72 -10.15
C ARG A 126 2.43 6.85 -11.40
N ASN A 127 2.31 5.53 -11.27
CA ASN A 127 2.40 4.57 -12.40
C ASN A 127 3.69 4.72 -13.24
N ARG A 128 4.85 4.85 -12.57
CA ARG A 128 6.13 5.03 -13.27
C ARG A 128 6.47 3.82 -14.15
N ARG A 129 7.29 4.05 -15.17
CA ARG A 129 7.86 2.99 -16.00
C ARG A 129 9.18 2.50 -15.38
N ALA A 130 9.43 1.20 -15.42
CA ALA A 130 10.70 0.61 -15.00
C ALA A 130 11.20 -0.40 -16.03
N MET A 131 12.52 -0.38 -16.27
CA MET A 131 13.21 -1.41 -17.03
C MET A 131 13.84 -2.40 -16.05
N VAL A 132 13.52 -3.68 -16.21
CA VAL A 132 13.92 -4.73 -15.28
C VAL A 132 14.88 -5.68 -15.98
N LEU A 133 16.12 -5.70 -15.50
CA LEU A 133 17.15 -6.62 -15.97
C LEU A 133 17.27 -7.79 -14.99
N ILE A 134 16.85 -8.98 -15.44
CA ILE A 134 16.91 -10.19 -14.60
C ILE A 134 18.09 -11.03 -15.07
N ASN A 135 19.11 -11.17 -14.22
CA ASN A 135 20.13 -12.18 -14.43
C ASN A 135 19.69 -13.50 -13.76
N PRO A 136 19.24 -14.52 -14.52
CA PRO A 136 18.73 -15.75 -13.94
C PRO A 136 19.80 -16.52 -13.14
N HIS A 137 21.08 -16.30 -13.46
CA HIS A 137 22.22 -16.94 -12.83
C HIS A 137 22.81 -16.12 -11.67
N ALA A 138 22.15 -15.04 -11.23
CA ALA A 138 22.61 -14.29 -10.07
C ALA A 138 22.49 -15.13 -8.79
N GLY A 139 23.57 -15.15 -7.99
CA GLY A 139 23.64 -15.91 -6.75
C GLY A 139 23.45 -17.43 -6.96
N PRO A 140 22.69 -18.13 -6.09
CA PRO A 140 22.45 -19.57 -6.21
C PRO A 140 21.44 -19.95 -7.33
N GLY A 141 21.13 -19.05 -8.28
CA GLY A 141 20.22 -19.32 -9.39
C GLY A 141 18.73 -19.09 -9.09
N GLY A 142 18.40 -18.26 -8.10
CA GLY A 142 17.02 -18.00 -7.66
C GLY A 142 16.38 -16.72 -8.17
N ALA A 143 17.11 -15.88 -8.92
CA ALA A 143 16.71 -14.49 -9.21
C ALA A 143 15.41 -14.39 -10.00
N ALA A 144 15.23 -15.22 -11.04
CA ALA A 144 13.99 -15.22 -11.82
C ALA A 144 12.77 -15.60 -10.95
N ARG A 145 12.93 -16.57 -10.04
CA ARG A 145 11.87 -16.98 -9.11
C ARG A 145 11.53 -15.88 -8.10
N ILE A 146 12.54 -15.19 -7.56
CA ILE A 146 12.35 -14.07 -6.62
C ILE A 146 11.64 -12.92 -7.33
N TRP A 147 12.09 -12.58 -8.53
CA TRP A 147 11.41 -11.57 -9.35
C TRP A 147 9.94 -11.90 -9.52
N GLU A 148 9.63 -13.11 -9.99
CA GLU A 148 8.26 -13.52 -10.30
C GLU A 148 7.32 -13.51 -9.09
N ASN A 149 7.80 -14.00 -7.94
CA ASN A 149 6.93 -14.27 -6.78
C ASN A 149 6.90 -13.15 -5.74
N ASP A 150 8.00 -12.43 -5.57
CA ASP A 150 8.15 -11.48 -4.48
C ASP A 150 8.21 -10.04 -4.99
N VAL A 151 8.84 -9.78 -6.14
CA VAL A 151 9.08 -8.42 -6.64
C VAL A 151 8.00 -7.96 -7.61
N ARG A 152 7.73 -8.72 -8.67
CA ARG A 152 6.77 -8.35 -9.73
C ARG A 152 5.39 -7.98 -9.17
N PRO A 153 4.79 -8.70 -8.20
CA PRO A 153 3.48 -8.34 -7.67
C PRO A 153 3.43 -6.95 -7.03
N ILE A 154 4.53 -6.48 -6.45
CA ILE A 154 4.61 -5.13 -5.84
C ILE A 154 4.57 -4.06 -6.94
N PHE A 155 5.33 -4.25 -8.02
CA PHE A 155 5.33 -3.32 -9.15
C PHE A 155 3.99 -3.31 -9.90
N GLU A 156 3.34 -4.48 -10.04
CA GLU A 156 2.01 -4.60 -10.66
C GLU A 156 0.94 -3.89 -9.83
N ALA A 157 0.92 -4.07 -8.51
CA ALA A 157 0.02 -3.35 -7.60
C ALA A 157 0.25 -1.83 -7.65
N ALA A 158 1.51 -1.40 -7.80
CA ALA A 158 1.86 -0.01 -8.04
C ALA A 158 1.48 0.52 -9.44
N ARG A 159 0.87 -0.33 -10.29
CA ARG A 159 0.45 -0.05 -11.67
C ARG A 159 1.57 0.49 -12.52
N MET A 160 2.79 0.00 -12.28
CA MET A 160 3.97 0.38 -13.02
C MET A 160 4.00 -0.35 -14.38
N THR A 161 4.44 0.33 -15.42
CA THR A 161 4.72 -0.33 -16.71
C THR A 161 6.11 -0.94 -16.65
N LEU A 162 6.22 -2.24 -16.91
CA LEU A 162 7.47 -2.99 -16.79
C LEU A 162 7.96 -3.46 -18.15
N ASP A 163 9.17 -3.03 -18.51
CA ASP A 163 9.90 -3.55 -19.66
C ASP A 163 10.96 -4.53 -19.14
N THR A 164 10.73 -5.83 -19.28
CA THR A 164 11.61 -6.87 -18.72
C THR A 164 12.53 -7.44 -19.81
N SER A 165 13.83 -7.48 -19.53
CA SER A 165 14.81 -8.13 -20.38
C SER A 165 15.65 -9.14 -19.59
N THR A 166 15.76 -10.35 -20.12
CA THR A 166 16.70 -11.37 -19.63
C THR A 166 17.86 -11.40 -20.63
N PRO A 167 19.08 -11.02 -20.24
CA PRO A 167 20.20 -11.03 -21.17
C PRO A 167 20.49 -12.48 -21.56
N MET A 168 20.34 -12.79 -22.85
CA MET A 168 20.67 -14.08 -23.42
C MET A 168 22.20 -14.11 -23.62
N MET A 169 22.92 -14.90 -22.82
CA MET A 169 24.35 -15.12 -23.05
C MET A 169 24.53 -16.01 -24.27
N LEU A 170 25.09 -15.43 -25.34
CA LEU A 170 25.76 -16.18 -26.40
C LEU A 170 27.09 -16.67 -25.81
N TRP A 171 27.27 -18.00 -25.79
CA TRP A 171 28.56 -18.64 -25.50
C TRP A 171 29.34 -18.86 -26.80
#